data_AF-A0A2N5HVQ4-F1
#
_entry.id   AF-A0A2N5HVQ4-F1
#
_cell.length_a   1.000
_cell.length_b   1.000
_cell.length_c   1.000
_cell.angle_alpha   90.00
_cell.angle_beta   90.00
_cell.angle_gamma   90.00
#
_symmetry.space_group_name_H-M   'P 1'
#
loop_
_entity.id
_entity.type
_entity.pdbx_description
1 polymer ?
#
loop_
_entity_poly.entity_id
_entity_poly.type
_entity_poly.pdbx_seq_one_letter_code
_entity_poly.pdbx_strand_id
1 'polypeptide(L)'
;MNFKRLTKKAAAVTFSTAILVGAGGPKIFAQQMNSGDYKEDYGFAHITRADMLKIPGQQNSSQFKVPQFNASAIKNIDSAKGYDKSGNLIDLDVWDSWPLQNADGTAANYHGYHIAFALAGDPKNSDDTSIYLFYQKVGDTSIDSWKNAGRVFKDMDKFIPNDPYLKYQTQEWSGSATLTKDGQVRLFYTDYSGNPEDGGTGAGNQIISTAQVNLSQPDAATLKVDGVSDHKSVFDGGDGTVYQNIQQFIDEGKWISGDNHTLRDPHYVEDKGHKYLVFEANTGTTDGYQGDQSFNNKAYYGGSDVFFQNEKNKLLQSPKKQIASLANGALGIVELNDDYTVKSVMKPLIASNTVTDEIERANIFKMNNKWYLFTDSRGSKMTIDGINDKDVYMLGFVADSLNGPFKPLNETGLVLNMNLDPADLTFTYSHFAIPQPDGNNVVITSYMTNRGFYPDHHSTFAPSFLLNIKGSKTSVVENSILEQGQLTINE
;
A
#
# COMPACT_ATOMS: atom_id res chain seq x y z
N MET A 1 -69.22 -50.62 33.67
CA MET A 1 -68.96 -49.20 34.02
C MET A 1 -67.94 -48.66 33.02
N ASN A 2 -68.19 -47.43 32.55
CA ASN A 2 -67.62 -46.73 31.40
C ASN A 2 -66.18 -46.99 30.93
N PHE A 3 -66.08 -47.09 29.60
CA PHE A 3 -64.92 -46.97 28.74
C PHE A 3 -64.24 -45.58 28.79
N LYS A 4 -62.89 -45.56 28.71
CA LYS A 4 -62.00 -44.62 27.97
C LYS A 4 -60.54 -45.04 28.31
N ARG A 5 -59.83 -45.89 27.53
CA ARG A 5 -59.01 -45.64 26.31
C ARG A 5 -58.14 -44.37 26.43
N LEU A 6 -56.81 -44.38 26.24
CA LEU A 6 -55.98 -45.17 25.33
C LEU A 6 -54.64 -45.66 25.95
N THR A 7 -54.21 -46.81 25.44
CA THR A 7 -53.01 -47.59 25.74
C THR A 7 -51.79 -47.16 24.92
N LYS A 8 -50.61 -47.37 25.53
CA LYS A 8 -49.28 -47.50 24.91
C LYS A 8 -49.30 -48.48 23.73
N LYS A 9 -48.47 -48.21 22.71
CA LYS A 9 -47.61 -49.23 22.05
C LYS A 9 -46.48 -48.54 21.27
N ALA A 10 -45.26 -48.97 21.57
CA ALA A 10 -44.05 -48.66 20.82
C ALA A 10 -43.93 -49.63 19.63
N ALA A 11 -43.36 -49.18 18.52
CA ALA A 11 -42.60 -50.02 17.59
C ALA A 11 -41.79 -49.15 16.59
N ALA A 12 -40.48 -49.39 16.60
CA ALA A 12 -39.48 -49.30 15.53
C ALA A 12 -39.77 -48.39 14.32
N VAL A 13 -38.92 -47.37 14.16
CA VAL A 13 -38.73 -46.66 12.89
C VAL A 13 -37.56 -47.30 12.16
N THR A 14 -37.84 -47.90 11.01
CA THR A 14 -36.83 -48.28 10.01
C THR A 14 -37.03 -47.36 8.81
N PHE A 15 -35.97 -46.69 8.41
CA PHE A 15 -35.92 -45.78 7.27
C PHE A 15 -36.22 -46.54 5.97
N SER A 16 -37.12 -46.01 5.15
CA SER A 16 -37.14 -46.25 3.70
C SER A 16 -37.86 -45.12 2.97
N THR A 17 -37.18 -44.66 1.94
CA THR A 17 -37.37 -43.51 1.05
C THR A 17 -38.74 -43.43 0.37
N ALA A 18 -39.32 -42.22 0.34
CA ALA A 18 -40.26 -41.82 -0.70
C ALA A 18 -40.02 -40.35 -1.09
N ILE A 19 -39.65 -40.14 -2.35
CA ILE A 19 -39.49 -38.82 -2.98
C ILE A 19 -40.88 -38.25 -3.26
N LEU A 20 -41.15 -37.03 -2.78
CA LEU A 20 -42.24 -36.18 -3.23
C LEU A 20 -41.70 -34.75 -3.42
N VAL A 21 -41.91 -34.25 -4.63
CA VAL A 21 -41.39 -33.00 -5.18
C VAL A 21 -42.31 -31.83 -4.80
N GLY A 22 -41.71 -30.72 -4.36
CA GLY A 22 -42.21 -29.37 -4.62
C GLY A 22 -42.60 -28.53 -3.40
N ALA A 23 -41.77 -27.55 -3.03
CA ALA A 23 -42.08 -26.10 -3.05
C ALA A 23 -41.04 -25.26 -2.27
N GLY A 24 -40.25 -24.46 -3.00
CA GLY A 24 -39.85 -23.09 -2.64
C GLY A 24 -39.01 -22.84 -1.38
N GLY A 25 -37.69 -22.94 -1.50
CA GLY A 25 -36.69 -22.27 -0.67
C GLY A 25 -35.39 -22.14 -1.46
N PRO A 26 -34.54 -21.11 -1.25
CA PRO A 26 -33.33 -20.93 -2.03
C PRO A 26 -32.38 -22.10 -1.75
N LYS A 27 -32.40 -23.07 -2.67
CA LYS A 27 -31.36 -24.07 -2.78
C LYS A 27 -30.09 -23.31 -3.13
N ILE A 28 -29.18 -23.25 -2.17
CA ILE A 28 -27.77 -23.01 -2.40
C ILE A 28 -27.37 -23.96 -3.52
N PHE A 29 -27.16 -23.41 -4.71
CA PHE A 29 -26.49 -24.10 -5.79
C PHE A 29 -25.04 -24.27 -5.32
N ALA A 30 -24.75 -25.34 -4.59
CA ALA A 30 -23.44 -25.95 -4.65
C ALA A 30 -23.31 -26.52 -6.07
N GLN A 31 -23.05 -25.63 -7.02
CA GLN A 31 -22.58 -26.01 -8.33
C GLN A 31 -21.25 -26.71 -8.06
N GLN A 32 -21.20 -27.98 -8.43
CA GLN A 32 -19.97 -28.74 -8.56
C GLN A 32 -19.13 -27.98 -9.62
N MET A 33 -18.35 -26.99 -9.17
CA MET A 33 -17.53 -26.17 -10.06
C MET A 33 -16.41 -27.06 -10.61
N ASN A 34 -16.34 -27.13 -11.94
CA ASN A 34 -15.35 -27.92 -12.66
C ASN A 34 -13.95 -27.63 -12.12
N SER A 35 -13.26 -28.66 -11.63
CA SER A 35 -11.89 -28.64 -11.13
C SER A 35 -10.83 -28.48 -12.26
N GLY A 36 -11.15 -27.70 -13.29
CA GLY A 36 -10.32 -27.53 -14.48
C GLY A 36 -9.50 -26.24 -14.43
N ASP A 37 -8.37 -26.25 -15.12
CA ASP A 37 -7.59 -25.04 -15.36
C ASP A 37 -8.35 -24.06 -16.26
N TYR A 38 -8.29 -22.78 -15.94
CA TYR A 38 -8.97 -21.71 -16.67
C TYR A 38 -8.03 -20.52 -16.90
N LYS A 39 -8.48 -19.52 -17.65
CA LYS A 39 -7.76 -18.26 -17.84
C LYS A 39 -8.75 -17.13 -17.78
N GLU A 40 -8.68 -16.34 -16.73
CA GLU A 40 -9.50 -15.14 -16.53
C GLU A 40 -8.59 -14.03 -16.00
N ASP A 41 -8.49 -12.92 -16.73
CA ASP A 41 -7.68 -11.77 -16.34
C ASP A 41 -8.51 -10.66 -15.67
N TYR A 42 -9.84 -10.85 -15.62
CA TYR A 42 -10.82 -9.93 -15.02
C TYR A 42 -10.80 -8.51 -15.63
N GLY A 43 -10.10 -8.34 -16.76
CA GLY A 43 -9.96 -7.08 -17.47
C GLY A 43 -8.94 -6.09 -16.89
N PHE A 44 -7.95 -6.55 -16.12
CA PHE A 44 -6.83 -5.73 -15.65
C PHE A 44 -5.49 -6.52 -15.65
N ALA A 45 -4.38 -5.85 -15.29
CA ALA A 45 -3.04 -6.44 -15.38
C ALA A 45 -2.74 -7.39 -14.21
N HIS A 46 -1.77 -8.29 -14.38
CA HIS A 46 -1.33 -9.21 -13.33
C HIS A 46 0.19 -9.20 -13.21
N ILE A 47 0.71 -9.19 -11.97
CA ILE A 47 2.10 -9.52 -11.67
C ILE A 47 2.22 -11.04 -11.81
N THR A 48 2.75 -11.50 -12.95
CA THR A 48 2.74 -12.93 -13.25
C THR A 48 3.92 -13.66 -12.61
N ARG A 49 3.69 -14.92 -12.19
CA ARG A 49 4.78 -15.78 -11.70
C ARG A 49 5.91 -15.95 -12.71
N ALA A 50 5.60 -16.02 -14.01
CA ALA A 50 6.60 -16.13 -15.08
C ALA A 50 7.55 -14.93 -15.14
N ASP A 51 7.05 -13.73 -14.84
CA ASP A 51 7.86 -12.52 -14.83
C ASP A 51 8.68 -12.43 -13.55
N MET A 52 8.07 -12.72 -12.39
CA MET A 52 8.77 -12.70 -11.11
C MET A 52 9.89 -13.74 -11.02
N LEU A 53 9.74 -14.93 -11.63
CA LEU A 53 10.79 -15.96 -11.65
C LEU A 53 12.04 -15.56 -12.46
N LYS A 54 11.98 -14.49 -13.27
CA LYS A 54 13.15 -13.95 -13.98
C LYS A 54 13.92 -12.94 -13.12
N ILE A 55 13.29 -12.35 -12.12
CA ILE A 55 13.87 -11.29 -11.27
C ILE A 55 15.17 -11.73 -10.58
N PRO A 56 15.29 -12.94 -9.98
CA PRO A 56 16.54 -13.36 -9.33
C PRO A 56 17.76 -13.35 -10.26
N GLY A 57 17.57 -13.62 -11.55
CA GLY A 57 18.63 -13.50 -12.55
C GLY A 57 18.93 -12.04 -12.92
N GLN A 58 17.87 -11.25 -13.12
CA GLN A 58 17.95 -9.88 -13.59
C GLN A 58 18.47 -8.88 -12.54
N GLN A 59 18.11 -9.05 -11.26
CA GLN A 59 18.44 -8.13 -10.16
C GLN A 59 19.94 -8.01 -9.87
N ASN A 60 20.76 -8.89 -10.44
CA ASN A 60 22.21 -8.84 -10.31
C ASN A 60 22.84 -7.67 -11.08
N SER A 61 22.13 -7.11 -12.07
CA SER A 61 22.57 -5.93 -12.82
C SER A 61 22.57 -4.67 -11.94
N SER A 62 23.63 -3.86 -12.02
CA SER A 62 23.70 -2.55 -11.36
C SER A 62 22.57 -1.60 -11.79
N GLN A 63 21.98 -1.84 -12.96
CA GLN A 63 20.83 -1.11 -13.49
C GLN A 63 19.65 -1.04 -12.49
N PHE A 64 19.47 -2.07 -11.67
CA PHE A 64 18.32 -2.22 -10.78
C PHE A 64 18.69 -2.15 -9.30
N LYS A 65 19.95 -1.91 -8.94
CA LYS A 65 20.37 -1.93 -7.54
C LYS A 65 20.22 -0.56 -6.91
N VAL A 66 19.57 -0.51 -5.75
CA VAL A 66 19.67 0.66 -4.88
C VAL A 66 21.16 0.92 -4.60
N PRO A 67 21.65 2.17 -4.78
CA PRO A 67 23.07 2.45 -4.66
C PRO A 67 23.56 2.23 -3.24
N GLN A 68 24.86 1.94 -3.11
CA GLN A 68 25.48 1.82 -1.80
C GLN A 68 25.64 3.22 -1.18
N PHE A 69 25.11 3.40 0.02
CA PHE A 69 25.22 4.66 0.76
C PHE A 69 26.42 4.66 1.71
N ASN A 70 26.94 5.85 2.02
CA ASN A 70 27.99 6.03 3.00
C ASN A 70 27.38 6.20 4.40
N ALA A 71 27.37 5.15 5.22
CA ALA A 71 26.83 5.16 6.58
C ALA A 71 27.37 6.31 7.44
N SER A 72 28.64 6.70 7.28
CA SER A 72 29.26 7.78 8.08
C SER A 72 28.75 9.19 7.73
N ALA A 73 28.07 9.34 6.59
CA ALA A 73 27.46 10.61 6.18
C ALA A 73 25.99 10.71 6.62
N ILE A 74 25.41 9.64 7.17
CA ILE A 74 23.99 9.59 7.52
C ILE A 74 23.75 10.28 8.85
N LYS A 75 22.75 11.16 8.87
CA LYS A 75 22.27 11.86 10.06
C LYS A 75 20.81 11.53 10.36
N ASN A 76 20.47 11.59 11.64
CA ASN A 76 19.07 11.72 12.06
C ASN A 76 18.53 13.09 11.60
N ILE A 77 17.21 13.23 11.49
CA ILE A 77 16.59 14.53 11.22
C ILE A 77 16.58 15.32 12.53
N ASP A 78 17.40 16.37 12.65
CA ASP A 78 17.55 17.14 13.90
C ASP A 78 16.21 17.67 14.46
N SER A 79 15.27 17.99 13.57
CA SER A 79 13.94 18.49 13.94
C SER A 79 12.91 17.41 14.28
N ALA A 80 13.22 16.12 14.10
CA ALA A 80 12.34 14.99 14.41
C ALA A 80 12.27 14.72 15.92
N LYS A 81 11.75 15.71 16.65
CA LYS A 81 11.48 15.63 18.08
C LYS A 81 9.98 15.50 18.32
N GLY A 82 9.61 14.68 19.30
CA GLY A 82 8.23 14.50 19.74
C GLY A 82 8.16 14.18 21.24
N TYR A 83 7.01 13.71 21.70
CA TYR A 83 6.81 13.36 23.09
C TYR A 83 6.35 11.90 23.21
N ASP A 84 6.97 11.15 24.13
CA ASP A 84 6.52 9.79 24.46
C ASP A 84 5.19 9.80 25.23
N LYS A 85 4.64 8.61 25.50
CA LYS A 85 3.39 8.46 26.29
C LYS A 85 3.47 9.05 27.71
N SER A 86 4.67 9.29 28.25
CA SER A 86 4.90 9.91 29.56
C SER A 86 5.11 11.42 29.48
N GLY A 87 5.10 12.01 28.28
CA GLY A 87 5.35 13.42 28.04
C GLY A 87 6.81 13.83 28.03
N ASN A 88 7.75 12.88 27.91
CA ASN A 88 9.18 13.20 27.78
C ASN A 88 9.49 13.57 26.33
N LEU A 89 10.32 14.60 26.14
CA LEU A 89 10.84 14.94 24.81
C LEU A 89 11.78 13.82 24.35
N ILE A 90 11.54 13.30 23.15
CA ILE A 90 12.31 12.21 22.54
C ILE A 90 12.67 12.53 21.09
N ASP A 91 13.70 11.85 20.62
CA ASP A 91 13.98 11.67 19.19
C ASP A 91 13.02 10.63 18.61
N LEU A 92 12.43 10.96 17.46
CA LEU A 92 11.48 10.09 16.76
C LEU A 92 12.20 9.28 15.68
N ASP A 93 11.75 8.05 15.47
CA ASP A 93 11.96 7.39 14.18
C ASP A 93 11.04 8.04 13.14
N VAL A 94 11.56 8.28 11.94
CA VAL A 94 10.81 8.82 10.79
C VAL A 94 10.98 7.89 9.59
N TRP A 95 9.89 7.34 9.06
CA TRP A 95 9.94 6.34 7.99
C TRP A 95 9.20 6.76 6.72
N ASP A 96 8.12 6.07 6.38
CA ASP A 96 7.36 6.32 5.15
C ASP A 96 7.02 7.80 5.02
N SER A 97 7.41 8.38 3.88
CA SER A 97 7.24 9.81 3.64
C SER A 97 6.81 10.08 2.20
N TRP A 98 6.06 11.17 2.04
CA TRP A 98 5.54 11.65 0.77
C TRP A 98 5.57 13.17 0.72
N PRO A 99 5.99 13.78 -0.40
CA PRO A 99 5.93 15.22 -0.56
C PRO A 99 4.49 15.72 -0.70
N LEU A 100 4.27 17.00 -0.43
CA LEU A 100 3.14 17.71 -1.03
C LEU A 100 3.38 17.81 -2.53
N GLN A 101 2.43 17.34 -3.34
CA GLN A 101 2.59 17.26 -4.79
C GLN A 101 1.55 18.12 -5.52
N ASN A 102 1.91 18.60 -6.71
CA ASN A 102 0.93 19.08 -7.67
C ASN A 102 0.11 17.89 -8.21
N ALA A 103 -1.00 18.16 -8.90
CA ALA A 103 -1.88 17.11 -9.43
C ALA A 103 -1.21 16.14 -10.43
N ASP A 104 -0.06 16.52 -11.00
CA ASP A 104 0.75 15.70 -11.91
C ASP A 104 1.84 14.88 -11.21
N GLY A 105 1.96 15.01 -9.88
CA GLY A 105 2.93 14.32 -9.04
C GLY A 105 4.24 15.09 -8.79
N THR A 106 4.49 16.23 -9.45
CA THR A 106 5.70 17.01 -9.15
C THR A 106 5.66 17.59 -7.74
N ALA A 107 6.81 17.73 -7.07
CA ALA A 107 6.86 18.37 -5.75
C ALA A 107 6.29 19.80 -5.81
N ALA A 108 5.39 20.13 -4.89
CA ALA A 108 4.70 21.42 -4.88
C ALA A 108 5.49 22.49 -4.12
N ASN A 109 5.45 23.71 -4.64
CA ASN A 109 5.94 24.89 -3.95
C ASN A 109 4.79 25.53 -3.15
N TYR A 110 4.78 25.33 -1.84
CA TYR A 110 3.82 25.97 -0.93
C TYR A 110 4.41 27.23 -0.33
N HIS A 111 4.15 28.37 -0.96
CA HIS A 111 4.60 29.70 -0.50
C HIS A 111 6.11 29.78 -0.23
N GLY A 112 6.93 29.20 -1.11
CA GLY A 112 8.40 29.17 -1.00
C GLY A 112 8.95 27.98 -0.22
N TYR A 113 8.11 27.00 0.15
CA TYR A 113 8.51 25.81 0.89
C TYR A 113 8.21 24.52 0.13
N HIS A 114 9.14 23.58 0.24
CA HIS A 114 8.85 22.16 0.07
C HIS A 114 8.28 21.60 1.38
N ILE A 115 7.25 20.78 1.27
CA ILE A 115 6.61 20.08 2.39
C ILE A 115 6.72 18.58 2.16
N ALA A 116 7.08 17.84 3.20
CA ALA A 116 7.03 16.40 3.27
C ALA A 116 6.19 15.98 4.46
N PHE A 117 5.29 15.03 4.26
CA PHE A 117 4.61 14.32 5.33
C PHE A 117 5.39 13.04 5.59
N ALA A 118 5.47 12.63 6.85
CA ALA A 118 6.11 11.38 7.19
C ALA A 118 5.44 10.73 8.39
N LEU A 119 5.44 9.40 8.40
CA LEU A 119 5.15 8.63 9.59
C LEU A 119 6.30 8.78 10.58
N ALA A 120 5.97 9.11 11.82
CA ALA A 120 6.95 9.18 12.90
C ALA A 120 6.35 8.74 14.24
N GLY A 121 7.21 8.25 15.13
CA GLY A 121 6.82 7.73 16.44
C GLY A 121 8.00 7.39 17.35
N ASP A 122 7.69 7.06 18.59
CA ASP A 122 8.64 6.60 19.60
C ASP A 122 9.31 5.28 19.13
N PRO A 123 10.66 5.25 18.96
CA PRO A 123 11.40 4.05 18.59
C PRO A 123 11.15 2.83 19.50
N LYS A 124 10.67 3.05 20.74
CA LYS A 124 10.36 2.00 21.72
C LYS A 124 8.94 1.46 21.62
N ASN A 125 8.07 2.09 20.83
CA ASN A 125 6.69 1.69 20.69
C ASN A 125 6.35 1.47 19.20
N SER A 126 6.30 0.21 18.78
CA SER A 126 5.97 -0.15 17.39
C SER A 126 4.60 0.33 16.93
N ASP A 127 3.69 0.54 17.88
CA ASP A 127 2.30 0.98 17.63
C ASP A 127 2.13 2.50 17.71
N ASP A 128 3.20 3.26 18.02
CA ASP A 128 3.18 4.72 17.92
C ASP A 128 3.45 5.14 16.48
N THR A 129 2.39 5.52 15.77
CA THR A 129 2.47 5.96 14.38
C THR A 129 1.54 7.15 14.18
N SER A 130 2.15 8.33 13.99
CA SER A 130 1.45 9.58 13.68
C SER A 130 2.05 10.23 12.43
N ILE A 131 1.25 11.01 11.72
CA ILE A 131 1.72 11.80 10.57
C ILE A 131 2.26 13.14 11.08
N TYR A 132 3.53 13.38 10.80
CA TYR A 132 4.20 14.66 11.03
C TYR A 132 4.40 15.41 9.73
N LEU A 133 4.43 16.74 9.81
CA LEU A 133 4.72 17.61 8.67
C LEU A 133 6.13 18.20 8.83
N PHE A 134 7.00 17.86 7.89
CA PHE A 134 8.32 18.45 7.73
C PHE A 134 8.32 19.45 6.57
N TYR A 135 9.13 20.49 6.68
CA TYR A 135 9.23 21.51 5.63
C TYR A 135 10.63 22.11 5.56
N GLN A 136 11.04 22.50 4.36
CA GLN A 136 12.27 23.24 4.10
C GLN A 136 12.02 24.31 3.05
N LYS A 137 12.90 25.31 2.93
CA LYS A 137 12.75 26.29 1.85
C LYS A 137 13.04 25.62 0.51
N VAL A 138 12.32 26.06 -0.51
CA VAL A 138 12.67 25.74 -1.90
C VAL A 138 14.10 26.22 -2.19
N GLY A 139 14.91 25.34 -2.78
CA GLY A 139 16.35 25.53 -3.03
C GLY A 139 17.28 25.03 -1.91
N ASP A 140 16.76 24.78 -0.69
CA ASP A 140 17.56 24.10 0.34
C ASP A 140 17.59 22.59 0.04
N THR A 141 18.74 21.95 0.30
CA THR A 141 18.93 20.50 0.06
C THR A 141 19.40 19.72 1.28
N SER A 142 20.05 20.38 2.24
CA SER A 142 20.60 19.71 3.43
C SER A 142 19.50 19.13 4.31
N ILE A 143 19.74 17.95 4.89
CA ILE A 143 18.84 17.37 5.89
C ILE A 143 18.57 18.31 7.07
N ASP A 144 19.56 19.12 7.46
CA ASP A 144 19.46 20.06 8.58
C ASP A 144 18.47 21.22 8.28
N SER A 145 18.05 21.37 7.02
CA SER A 145 17.07 22.38 6.61
C SER A 145 15.61 21.94 6.82
N TRP A 146 15.35 20.64 6.99
CA TRP A 146 14.03 20.12 7.32
C TRP A 146 13.65 20.53 8.74
N LYS A 147 12.70 21.45 8.84
CA LYS A 147 12.01 21.78 10.09
C LYS A 147 10.79 20.89 10.28
N ASN A 148 10.37 20.71 11.53
CA ASN A 148 9.20 19.92 11.89
C ASN A 148 8.09 20.86 12.40
N ALA A 149 6.93 20.85 11.74
CA ALA A 149 5.74 21.61 12.13
C ALA A 149 4.87 20.86 13.17
N GLY A 150 5.27 19.66 13.57
CA GLY A 150 4.58 18.79 14.52
C GLY A 150 3.63 17.80 13.84
N ARG A 151 2.84 17.11 14.66
CA ARG A 151 1.75 16.24 14.20
C ARG A 151 0.74 17.04 13.38
N VAL A 152 0.25 16.43 12.31
CA VAL A 152 -0.85 17.00 11.51
C VAL A 152 -2.15 17.02 12.29
N PHE A 153 -2.43 15.93 13.01
CA PHE A 153 -3.66 15.74 13.77
C PHE A 153 -3.43 15.88 15.27
N LYS A 154 -4.38 16.49 15.96
CA LYS A 154 -4.52 16.45 17.41
C LYS A 154 -5.32 15.20 17.78
N ASP A 155 -5.10 14.67 18.98
CA ASP A 155 -5.82 13.46 19.43
C ASP A 155 -7.34 13.60 19.40
N MET A 156 -7.86 14.82 19.57
CA MET A 156 -9.29 15.12 19.55
C MET A 156 -9.88 15.24 18.14
N ASP A 157 -9.06 15.47 17.11
CA ASP A 157 -9.55 15.77 15.75
C ASP A 157 -10.38 14.60 15.19
N LYS A 158 -10.00 13.36 15.51
CA LYS A 158 -10.72 12.14 15.11
C LYS A 158 -12.18 12.06 15.59
N PHE A 159 -12.54 12.80 16.64
CA PHE A 159 -13.90 12.81 17.20
C PHE A 159 -14.76 13.95 16.66
N ILE A 160 -14.16 14.99 16.06
CA ILE A 160 -14.86 16.18 15.58
C ILE A 160 -15.83 15.88 14.43
N PRO A 161 -15.49 15.11 13.38
CA PRO A 161 -16.36 14.95 12.22
C PRO A 161 -17.57 14.04 12.47
N ASN A 162 -17.65 13.38 13.64
CA ASN A 162 -18.62 12.32 13.93
C ASN A 162 -18.63 11.22 12.84
N ASP A 163 -17.45 10.92 12.32
CA ASP A 163 -17.22 9.89 11.32
C ASP A 163 -17.31 8.49 11.97
N PRO A 164 -17.92 7.50 11.31
CA PRO A 164 -18.13 6.16 11.87
C PRO A 164 -16.83 5.40 12.15
N TYR A 165 -15.75 5.67 11.42
CA TYR A 165 -14.49 4.94 11.51
C TYR A 165 -13.44 5.72 12.33
N LEU A 166 -13.26 7.02 12.06
CA LEU A 166 -12.17 7.82 12.65
C LEU A 166 -12.14 7.78 14.19
N LYS A 167 -13.29 7.68 14.86
CA LYS A 167 -13.36 7.60 16.33
C LYS A 167 -12.64 6.36 16.91
N TYR A 168 -12.36 5.34 16.08
CA TYR A 168 -11.61 4.14 16.43
C TYR A 168 -10.18 4.14 15.88
N GLN A 169 -9.72 5.26 15.32
CA GLN A 169 -8.35 5.42 14.85
C GLN A 169 -7.37 5.30 16.00
N THR A 170 -6.39 4.39 15.85
CA THR A 170 -5.28 4.21 16.79
C THR A 170 -3.94 4.63 16.19
N GLN A 171 -3.81 4.59 14.86
CA GLN A 171 -2.60 4.95 14.13
C GLN A 171 -2.96 5.68 12.83
N GLU A 172 -2.09 6.59 12.42
CA GLU A 172 -2.20 7.35 11.18
C GLU A 172 -1.15 6.81 10.20
N TRP A 173 -1.54 5.98 9.25
CA TRP A 173 -0.64 5.34 8.28
C TRP A 173 -0.54 6.12 6.96
N SER A 174 0.34 5.66 6.07
CA SER A 174 0.79 6.36 4.87
C SER A 174 -0.30 6.74 3.87
N GLY A 175 0.06 7.63 2.93
CA GLY A 175 -0.79 8.06 1.83
C GLY A 175 -0.11 9.07 0.90
N SER A 176 -0.80 10.16 0.56
CA SER A 176 -0.32 11.21 -0.35
C SER A 176 -0.89 12.58 0.03
N ALA A 177 -0.29 13.65 -0.47
CA ALA A 177 -0.79 15.00 -0.28
C ALA A 177 -0.74 15.79 -1.58
N THR A 178 -1.80 16.54 -1.87
CA THR A 178 -1.87 17.40 -3.05
C THR A 178 -2.10 18.87 -2.71
N LEU A 179 -1.42 19.76 -3.43
CA LEU A 179 -1.72 21.19 -3.43
C LEU A 179 -2.86 21.44 -4.42
N THR A 180 -4.03 21.81 -3.89
CA THR A 180 -5.21 22.07 -4.72
C THR A 180 -5.03 23.35 -5.54
N LYS A 181 -5.82 23.51 -6.60
CA LYS A 181 -5.84 24.73 -7.44
C LYS A 181 -6.16 25.99 -6.64
N ASP A 182 -6.89 25.86 -5.55
CA ASP A 182 -7.26 26.96 -4.65
C ASP A 182 -6.19 27.22 -3.56
N GLY A 183 -5.03 26.55 -3.64
CA GLY A 183 -3.90 26.76 -2.73
C GLY A 183 -4.04 26.04 -1.38
N GLN A 184 -4.90 25.02 -1.28
CA GLN A 184 -5.10 24.27 -0.05
C GLN A 184 -4.25 22.99 -0.05
N VAL A 185 -3.82 22.58 1.14
CA VAL A 185 -3.13 21.29 1.34
C VAL A 185 -4.17 20.22 1.63
N ARG A 186 -4.36 19.31 0.68
CA ARG A 186 -5.28 18.17 0.80
C ARG A 186 -4.49 16.90 1.06
N LEU A 187 -4.67 16.32 2.23
CA LEU A 187 -4.02 15.08 2.66
C LEU A 187 -4.96 13.89 2.44
N PHE A 188 -4.41 12.79 1.95
CA PHE A 188 -4.99 11.46 1.95
C PHE A 188 -4.08 10.54 2.73
N TYR A 189 -4.64 9.72 3.60
CA TYR A 189 -3.88 8.85 4.48
C TYR A 189 -4.69 7.64 4.88
N THR A 190 -4.07 6.74 5.63
CA THR A 190 -4.73 5.51 6.07
C THR A 190 -5.07 5.63 7.56
N ASP A 191 -6.36 5.53 7.87
CA ASP A 191 -6.86 5.37 9.23
C ASP A 191 -6.73 3.89 9.63
N TYR A 192 -5.83 3.60 10.57
CA TYR A 192 -5.66 2.24 11.09
C TYR A 192 -6.24 2.10 12.50
N SER A 193 -7.06 1.06 12.68
CA SER A 193 -7.74 0.73 13.92
C SER A 193 -7.27 -0.62 14.49
N GLY A 194 -6.35 -0.52 15.44
CA GLY A 194 -5.68 -1.63 16.13
C GLY A 194 -6.43 -2.14 17.36
N ASN A 195 -5.71 -2.32 18.47
CA ASN A 195 -6.20 -2.98 19.68
C ASN A 195 -7.37 -2.21 20.35
N PRO A 196 -8.44 -2.88 20.82
CA PRO A 196 -9.51 -2.23 21.57
C PRO A 196 -9.07 -1.53 22.85
N GLU A 197 -7.97 -1.97 23.48
CA GLU A 197 -7.40 -1.31 24.66
C GLU A 197 -6.90 0.11 24.37
N ASP A 198 -6.49 0.38 23.12
CA ASP A 198 -6.09 1.70 22.64
C ASP A 198 -7.26 2.46 21.98
N GLY A 199 -8.48 1.91 22.02
CA GLY A 199 -9.67 2.49 21.41
C GLY A 199 -9.98 2.00 19.99
N GLY A 200 -9.26 0.99 19.49
CA GLY A 200 -9.45 0.40 18.16
C GLY A 200 -10.57 -0.63 18.07
N THR A 201 -10.71 -1.23 16.88
CA THR A 201 -11.72 -2.26 16.56
C THR A 201 -11.25 -3.69 16.84
N GLY A 202 -9.94 -3.91 16.98
CA GLY A 202 -9.32 -5.22 17.20
C GLY A 202 -9.25 -6.11 15.97
N ALA A 203 -9.45 -5.55 14.77
CA ALA A 203 -9.30 -6.27 13.50
C ALA A 203 -8.17 -5.71 12.62
N GLY A 204 -7.53 -4.60 13.03
CA GLY A 204 -6.55 -3.93 12.17
C GLY A 204 -7.21 -3.27 10.96
N ASN A 205 -8.41 -2.71 11.16
CA ASN A 205 -9.20 -2.11 10.08
C ASN A 205 -8.44 -0.94 9.46
N GLN A 206 -8.32 -0.92 8.14
CA GLN A 206 -7.63 0.13 7.38
C GLN A 206 -8.66 0.86 6.53
N ILE A 207 -8.74 2.18 6.67
CA ILE A 207 -9.72 3.02 6.00
C ILE A 207 -9.01 4.18 5.31
N ILE A 208 -9.16 4.29 4.00
CA ILE A 208 -8.65 5.45 3.26
C ILE A 208 -9.41 6.68 3.74
N SER A 209 -8.68 7.70 4.19
CA SER A 209 -9.23 8.90 4.83
C SER A 209 -8.61 10.16 4.25
N THR A 210 -9.30 11.29 4.37
CA THR A 210 -8.82 12.59 3.89
C THR A 210 -9.05 13.71 4.90
N ALA A 211 -8.21 14.74 4.84
CA ALA A 211 -8.40 16.00 5.54
C ALA A 211 -7.75 17.15 4.75
N GLN A 212 -8.29 18.36 4.91
CA GLN A 212 -7.57 19.58 4.56
C GLN A 212 -6.69 20.01 5.73
N VAL A 213 -5.39 20.19 5.49
CA VAL A 213 -4.44 20.67 6.49
C VAL A 213 -4.38 22.20 6.42
N ASN A 214 -4.79 22.86 7.51
CA ASN A 214 -4.78 24.31 7.59
C ASN A 214 -3.42 24.78 8.13
N LEU A 215 -2.68 25.51 7.29
CA LEU A 215 -1.35 26.02 7.60
C LEU A 215 -1.35 27.55 7.69
N SER A 216 -0.51 28.08 8.57
CA SER A 216 -0.16 29.50 8.61
C SER A 216 1.36 29.72 8.62
N GLN A 217 1.75 30.93 8.25
CA GLN A 217 3.11 31.45 8.39
C GLN A 217 3.12 32.55 9.46
N PRO A 218 3.31 32.20 10.76
CA PRO A 218 3.34 33.19 11.83
C PRO A 218 4.50 34.19 11.68
N ASP A 219 5.57 33.80 10.99
CA ASP A 219 6.73 34.63 10.65
C ASP A 219 7.35 34.18 9.31
N ALA A 220 8.41 34.85 8.87
CA ALA A 220 9.07 34.61 7.57
C ALA A 220 9.87 33.28 7.48
N ALA A 221 9.97 32.52 8.57
CA ALA A 221 10.80 31.33 8.65
C ALA A 221 10.05 30.07 9.12
N THR A 222 8.78 30.18 9.51
CA THR A 222 8.03 29.13 10.19
C THR A 222 6.75 28.80 9.44
N LEU A 223 6.54 27.51 9.16
CA LEU A 223 5.23 26.94 8.84
C LEU A 223 4.65 26.29 10.09
N LYS A 224 3.35 26.50 10.31
CA LYS A 224 2.63 25.97 11.47
C LYS A 224 1.36 25.25 11.03
N VAL A 225 1.11 24.08 11.61
CA VAL A 225 -0.18 23.40 11.53
C VAL A 225 -1.15 24.02 12.53
N ASP A 226 -2.22 24.65 12.05
CA ASP A 226 -3.26 25.22 12.92
C ASP A 226 -4.32 24.18 13.32
N GLY A 227 -4.57 23.24 12.41
CA GLY A 227 -5.46 22.11 12.59
C GLY A 227 -5.95 21.60 11.24
N VAL A 228 -6.98 20.76 11.26
CA VAL A 228 -7.57 20.18 10.06
C VAL A 228 -9.03 20.58 9.90
N SER A 229 -9.52 20.50 8.67
CA SER A 229 -10.94 20.65 8.32
C SER A 229 -11.32 19.64 7.24
N ASP A 230 -12.61 19.44 7.01
CA ASP A 230 -13.10 18.45 6.04
C ASP A 230 -12.45 17.07 6.22
N HIS A 231 -12.34 16.66 7.49
CA HIS A 231 -11.75 15.38 7.90
C HIS A 231 -12.82 14.28 7.86
N LYS A 232 -12.60 13.26 7.05
CA LYS A 232 -13.59 12.20 6.80
C LYS A 232 -12.93 10.93 6.24
N SER A 233 -13.55 9.78 6.51
CA SER A 233 -13.26 8.55 5.81
C SER A 233 -13.81 8.60 4.38
N VAL A 234 -13.08 7.96 3.46
CA VAL A 234 -13.35 7.98 2.01
C VAL A 234 -13.74 6.59 1.52
N PHE A 235 -12.96 5.56 1.84
CA PHE A 235 -13.19 4.21 1.32
C PHE A 235 -12.70 3.11 2.27
N ASP A 236 -13.52 2.07 2.43
CA ASP A 236 -13.34 0.95 3.39
C ASP A 236 -13.34 -0.44 2.72
N GLY A 237 -13.20 -0.49 1.40
CA GLY A 237 -13.33 -1.72 0.60
C GLY A 237 -14.76 -1.97 0.12
N GLY A 238 -15.74 -1.17 0.56
CA GLY A 238 -17.12 -1.26 0.12
C GLY A 238 -17.77 -2.62 0.46
N ASP A 239 -18.48 -3.21 -0.49
CA ASP A 239 -19.24 -4.44 -0.30
C ASP A 239 -18.39 -5.73 -0.43
N GLY A 240 -17.06 -5.63 -0.61
CA GLY A 240 -16.19 -6.80 -0.75
C GLY A 240 -16.19 -7.43 -2.14
N THR A 241 -16.84 -6.81 -3.13
CA THR A 241 -16.95 -7.37 -4.49
C THR A 241 -15.73 -7.11 -5.35
N VAL A 242 -15.14 -5.91 -5.25
CA VAL A 242 -13.95 -5.49 -6.02
C VAL A 242 -12.70 -5.42 -5.15
N TYR A 243 -12.83 -4.95 -3.92
CA TYR A 243 -11.71 -4.91 -2.98
C TYR A 243 -12.12 -5.64 -1.72
N GLN A 244 -11.21 -6.41 -1.14
CA GLN A 244 -11.44 -7.07 0.13
C GLN A 244 -11.78 -6.02 1.20
N ASN A 245 -12.82 -6.24 1.98
CA ASN A 245 -13.12 -5.43 3.16
C ASN A 245 -12.73 -6.16 4.45
N ILE A 246 -12.72 -5.42 5.56
CA ILE A 246 -12.29 -5.98 6.85
C ILE A 246 -13.13 -7.17 7.31
N GLN A 247 -14.43 -7.21 6.97
CA GLN A 247 -15.30 -8.32 7.39
C GLN A 247 -14.86 -9.64 6.74
N GLN A 248 -14.44 -9.62 5.49
CA GLN A 248 -13.95 -10.81 4.81
C GLN A 248 -12.66 -11.35 5.46
N PHE A 249 -11.73 -10.47 5.86
CA PHE A 249 -10.56 -10.87 6.64
C PHE A 249 -10.94 -11.46 8.01
N ILE A 250 -11.95 -10.90 8.67
CA ILE A 250 -12.49 -11.45 9.92
C ILE A 250 -13.06 -12.85 9.71
N ASP A 251 -13.81 -13.05 8.63
CA ASP A 251 -14.45 -14.31 8.30
C ASP A 251 -13.44 -15.43 8.01
N GLU A 252 -12.28 -15.09 7.42
CA GLU A 252 -11.16 -16.02 7.23
C GLU A 252 -10.42 -16.37 8.54
N GLY A 253 -10.67 -15.62 9.62
CA GLY A 253 -10.07 -15.84 10.94
C GLY A 253 -8.96 -14.83 11.32
N LYS A 254 -8.94 -13.67 10.66
CA LYS A 254 -7.94 -12.61 10.86
C LYS A 254 -6.51 -13.15 10.74
N TRP A 255 -5.57 -12.66 11.54
CA TRP A 255 -4.15 -13.07 11.53
C TRP A 255 -3.89 -14.57 11.75
N ILE A 256 -4.80 -15.30 12.41
CA ILE A 256 -4.64 -16.75 12.67
C ILE A 256 -4.70 -17.55 11.35
N SER A 257 -5.39 -17.03 10.35
CA SER A 257 -5.50 -17.65 9.01
C SER A 257 -4.17 -17.63 8.24
N GLY A 258 -3.30 -16.66 8.57
CA GLY A 258 -2.11 -16.31 7.79
C GLY A 258 -2.37 -15.30 6.67
N ASP A 259 -3.60 -14.82 6.52
CA ASP A 259 -4.03 -13.81 5.54
C ASP A 259 -3.52 -12.41 5.91
N ASN A 260 -3.42 -11.51 4.94
CA ASN A 260 -2.96 -10.14 5.14
C ASN A 260 -3.90 -9.12 4.49
N HIS A 261 -4.82 -8.58 5.28
CA HIS A 261 -5.71 -7.51 4.83
C HIS A 261 -4.97 -6.18 4.67
N THR A 262 -5.12 -5.56 3.51
CA THR A 262 -4.54 -4.27 3.16
C THR A 262 -5.60 -3.37 2.52
N LEU A 263 -5.66 -2.10 2.94
CA LEU A 263 -6.42 -1.04 2.28
C LEU A 263 -5.82 0.32 2.65
N ARG A 264 -4.68 0.64 2.04
CA ARG A 264 -3.81 1.72 2.51
C ARG A 264 -3.06 2.41 1.38
N ASP A 265 -2.22 3.36 1.76
CA ASP A 265 -1.32 4.10 0.87
C ASP A 265 -2.03 4.80 -0.30
N PRO A 266 -3.11 5.58 -0.05
CA PRO A 266 -3.83 6.27 -1.10
C PRO A 266 -2.98 7.35 -1.77
N HIS A 267 -2.72 7.17 -3.07
CA HIS A 267 -2.02 8.08 -3.95
C HIS A 267 -3.00 8.88 -4.83
N TYR A 268 -3.04 10.19 -4.63
CA TYR A 268 -3.87 11.11 -5.40
C TYR A 268 -3.28 11.40 -6.77
N VAL A 269 -4.12 11.37 -7.80
CA VAL A 269 -3.74 11.79 -9.16
C VAL A 269 -4.94 12.32 -9.94
N GLU A 270 -4.70 13.20 -10.92
CA GLU A 270 -5.72 13.67 -11.86
C GLU A 270 -5.43 13.26 -13.31
N ASP A 271 -6.47 12.90 -14.07
CA ASP A 271 -6.42 12.83 -15.54
C ASP A 271 -7.62 13.59 -16.12
N LYS A 272 -7.35 14.55 -17.01
CA LYS A 272 -8.40 15.34 -17.71
C LYS A 272 -9.43 15.98 -16.76
N GLY A 273 -9.00 16.39 -15.58
CA GLY A 273 -9.85 17.03 -14.56
C GLY A 273 -10.67 16.06 -13.70
N HIS A 274 -10.55 14.76 -13.91
CA HIS A 274 -11.06 13.74 -13.00
C HIS A 274 -10.03 13.42 -11.92
N LYS A 275 -10.50 13.19 -10.69
CA LYS A 275 -9.68 12.96 -9.50
C LYS A 275 -9.74 11.49 -9.11
N TYR A 276 -8.60 10.90 -8.77
CA TYR A 276 -8.51 9.50 -8.44
C TYR A 276 -7.64 9.28 -7.20
N LEU A 277 -7.92 8.19 -6.48
CA LEU A 277 -6.97 7.57 -5.55
C LEU A 277 -6.58 6.22 -6.10
N VAL A 278 -5.28 5.95 -6.16
CA VAL A 278 -4.70 4.63 -6.39
C VAL A 278 -4.08 4.15 -5.09
N PHE A 279 -4.33 2.92 -4.67
CA PHE A 279 -4.02 2.48 -3.30
C PHE A 279 -3.64 1.01 -3.25
N GLU A 280 -2.93 0.61 -2.21
CA GLU A 280 -2.73 -0.80 -1.88
C GLU A 280 -4.04 -1.39 -1.36
N ALA A 281 -4.38 -2.58 -1.85
CA ALA A 281 -5.57 -3.34 -1.49
C ALA A 281 -5.35 -4.85 -1.67
N ASN A 282 -6.40 -5.63 -1.46
CA ASN A 282 -6.52 -7.02 -1.89
C ASN A 282 -7.73 -7.16 -2.82
N THR A 283 -7.67 -8.07 -3.80
CA THR A 283 -8.80 -8.35 -4.71
C THR A 283 -10.06 -8.79 -3.94
N GLY A 284 -11.23 -8.48 -4.48
CA GLY A 284 -12.54 -8.87 -3.95
C GLY A 284 -13.11 -10.13 -4.61
N THR A 285 -14.36 -10.44 -4.28
CA THR A 285 -14.99 -11.72 -4.65
C THR A 285 -15.26 -11.89 -6.15
N THR A 286 -15.26 -10.82 -6.94
CA THR A 286 -15.65 -10.85 -8.37
C THR A 286 -14.50 -10.63 -9.33
N ASP A 287 -13.32 -10.33 -8.83
CA ASP A 287 -12.15 -9.92 -9.60
C ASP A 287 -10.88 -10.68 -9.22
N GLY A 288 -11.05 -11.96 -8.90
CA GLY A 288 -9.94 -12.89 -8.71
C GLY A 288 -9.55 -13.13 -7.25
N TYR A 289 -10.53 -13.31 -6.38
CA TYR A 289 -10.35 -13.53 -4.94
C TYR A 289 -9.35 -14.64 -4.56
N GLN A 290 -8.87 -14.55 -3.33
CA GLN A 290 -8.03 -15.58 -2.70
C GLN A 290 -8.75 -16.93 -2.57
N GLY A 291 -7.96 -17.99 -2.38
CA GLY A 291 -8.38 -19.37 -2.14
C GLY A 291 -7.81 -20.35 -3.16
N ASP A 292 -7.98 -21.66 -2.89
CA ASP A 292 -7.32 -22.73 -3.66
C ASP A 292 -7.72 -22.77 -5.14
N GLN A 293 -8.82 -22.12 -5.54
CA GLN A 293 -9.20 -21.98 -6.95
C GLN A 293 -8.30 -21.02 -7.73
N SER A 294 -7.56 -20.15 -7.04
CA SER A 294 -6.59 -19.22 -7.66
C SER A 294 -5.47 -19.97 -8.40
N PHE A 295 -5.05 -21.14 -7.91
CA PHE A 295 -4.01 -21.97 -8.55
C PHE A 295 -4.39 -22.47 -9.94
N ASN A 296 -5.67 -22.50 -10.27
CA ASN A 296 -6.16 -23.00 -11.55
C ASN A 296 -6.22 -21.89 -12.61
N ASN A 297 -5.95 -20.62 -12.26
CA ASN A 297 -6.03 -19.50 -13.19
C ASN A 297 -4.68 -19.24 -13.89
N LYS A 298 -4.59 -19.54 -15.18
CA LYS A 298 -3.40 -19.31 -16.01
C LYS A 298 -2.98 -17.84 -16.10
N ALA A 299 -3.89 -16.88 -15.86
CA ALA A 299 -3.57 -15.45 -15.91
C ALA A 299 -2.50 -15.05 -14.88
N TYR A 300 -2.51 -15.67 -13.70
CA TYR A 300 -1.58 -15.37 -12.60
C TYR A 300 -0.17 -15.94 -12.85
N TYR A 301 -0.06 -16.94 -13.72
CA TYR A 301 1.21 -17.58 -14.06
C TYR A 301 1.88 -16.89 -15.24
N GLY A 302 1.10 -16.47 -16.25
CA GLY A 302 1.67 -16.03 -17.52
C GLY A 302 2.39 -17.16 -18.27
N GLY A 303 3.29 -16.81 -19.19
CA GLY A 303 4.08 -17.79 -19.93
C GLY A 303 3.26 -18.75 -20.82
N SER A 304 3.78 -19.97 -21.01
CA SER A 304 3.14 -21.02 -21.81
C SER A 304 2.33 -21.99 -20.94
N ASP A 305 1.45 -22.79 -21.55
CA ASP A 305 0.70 -23.84 -20.83
C ASP A 305 1.63 -24.85 -20.15
N VAL A 306 2.78 -25.16 -20.75
CA VAL A 306 3.79 -26.05 -20.15
C VAL A 306 4.41 -25.40 -18.90
N PHE A 307 4.72 -24.11 -18.97
CA PHE A 307 5.20 -23.37 -17.80
C PHE A 307 4.15 -23.37 -16.69
N PHE A 308 2.90 -23.04 -17.01
CA PHE A 308 1.79 -23.02 -16.05
C PHE A 308 1.65 -24.36 -15.31
N GLN A 309 1.60 -25.50 -16.03
CA GLN A 309 1.46 -26.81 -15.40
C GLN A 309 2.63 -27.13 -14.47
N ASN A 310 3.86 -26.85 -14.90
CA ASN A 310 5.05 -27.12 -14.10
C ASN A 310 5.09 -26.27 -12.85
N GLU A 311 4.85 -24.96 -12.99
CA GLU A 311 4.89 -24.01 -11.89
C GLU A 311 3.74 -24.22 -10.90
N LYS A 312 2.53 -24.51 -11.39
CA LYS A 312 1.38 -24.89 -10.55
C LYS A 312 1.68 -26.15 -9.74
N ASN A 313 2.16 -27.21 -10.39
CA ASN A 313 2.46 -28.47 -9.71
C ASN A 313 3.55 -28.29 -8.64
N LYS A 314 4.55 -27.47 -8.93
CA LYS A 314 5.59 -27.11 -7.96
C LYS A 314 5.03 -26.35 -6.76
N LEU A 315 4.22 -25.31 -7.01
CA LEU A 315 3.62 -24.48 -5.96
C LEU A 315 2.70 -25.29 -5.04
N LEU A 316 1.88 -26.19 -5.61
CA LEU A 316 0.97 -27.06 -4.86
C LEU A 316 1.69 -28.05 -3.93
N GLN A 317 2.93 -28.43 -4.26
CA GLN A 317 3.78 -29.30 -3.43
C GLN A 317 4.70 -28.51 -2.50
N SER A 318 4.73 -27.19 -2.62
CA SER A 318 5.62 -26.32 -1.85
C SER A 318 5.09 -26.05 -0.45
N PRO A 319 5.96 -25.75 0.54
CA PRO A 319 5.52 -25.27 1.85
C PRO A 319 4.82 -23.90 1.77
N LYS A 320 4.96 -23.17 0.66
CA LYS A 320 4.31 -21.87 0.43
C LYS A 320 2.90 -22.00 -0.14
N LYS A 321 2.35 -23.22 -0.32
CA LYS A 321 0.99 -23.43 -0.87
C LYS A 321 -0.05 -22.59 -0.12
N GLN A 322 -0.10 -22.66 1.21
CA GLN A 322 -1.12 -21.93 1.98
C GLN A 322 -1.02 -20.42 1.77
N ILE A 323 0.18 -19.85 1.92
CA ILE A 323 0.43 -18.42 1.72
C ILE A 323 0.08 -18.00 0.29
N ALA A 324 0.41 -18.81 -0.72
CA ALA A 324 0.06 -18.52 -2.11
C ALA A 324 -1.44 -18.62 -2.40
N SER A 325 -2.19 -19.40 -1.62
CA SER A 325 -3.65 -19.48 -1.73
C SER A 325 -4.29 -18.19 -1.23
N LEU A 326 -3.71 -17.58 -0.19
CA LEU A 326 -4.18 -16.33 0.41
C LEU A 326 -3.75 -15.11 -0.40
N ALA A 327 -2.51 -15.11 -0.93
CA ALA A 327 -1.92 -14.02 -1.68
C ALA A 327 -2.80 -13.49 -2.84
N ASN A 328 -3.38 -12.31 -2.66
CA ASN A 328 -4.28 -11.65 -3.60
C ASN A 328 -4.17 -10.12 -3.59
N GLY A 329 -2.98 -9.58 -3.24
CA GLY A 329 -2.70 -8.14 -3.24
C GLY A 329 -3.01 -7.45 -4.57
N ALA A 330 -3.39 -6.18 -4.52
CA ALA A 330 -3.86 -5.39 -5.64
C ALA A 330 -3.49 -3.91 -5.49
N LEU A 331 -3.26 -3.23 -6.62
CA LEU A 331 -3.28 -1.75 -6.66
C LEU A 331 -4.64 -1.32 -7.17
N GLY A 332 -5.48 -0.86 -6.24
CA GLY A 332 -6.84 -0.43 -6.50
C GLY A 332 -6.92 0.99 -7.04
N ILE A 333 -8.10 1.36 -7.55
CA ILE A 333 -8.41 2.71 -7.98
C ILE A 333 -9.88 3.06 -7.71
N VAL A 334 -10.12 4.29 -7.24
CA VAL A 334 -11.46 4.91 -7.15
C VAL A 334 -11.43 6.29 -7.80
N GLU A 335 -12.52 6.68 -8.44
CA GLU A 335 -12.75 8.07 -8.85
C GLU A 335 -13.37 8.84 -7.68
N LEU A 336 -12.95 10.08 -7.48
CA LEU A 336 -13.46 10.99 -6.47
C LEU A 336 -14.38 12.06 -7.08
N ASN A 337 -15.33 12.53 -6.28
CA ASN A 337 -16.03 13.78 -6.52
C ASN A 337 -15.13 14.98 -6.21
N ASP A 338 -15.58 16.19 -6.57
CA ASP A 338 -14.81 17.41 -6.29
C ASP A 338 -14.63 17.69 -4.80
N ASP A 339 -15.54 17.18 -3.96
CA ASP A 339 -15.48 17.22 -2.50
C ASP A 339 -14.68 16.06 -1.89
N TYR A 340 -13.96 15.28 -2.71
CA TYR A 340 -13.12 14.16 -2.30
C TYR A 340 -13.85 12.96 -1.68
N THR A 341 -15.17 12.84 -1.87
CA THR A 341 -15.91 11.59 -1.61
C THR A 341 -15.78 10.61 -2.77
N VAL A 342 -15.97 9.30 -2.54
CA VAL A 342 -15.96 8.30 -3.63
C VAL A 342 -17.12 8.55 -4.60
N LYS A 343 -16.79 8.69 -5.88
CA LYS A 343 -17.73 8.80 -6.99
C LYS A 343 -18.01 7.43 -7.62
N SER A 344 -16.97 6.64 -7.84
CA SER A 344 -17.12 5.27 -8.36
C SER A 344 -15.93 4.40 -7.97
N VAL A 345 -16.24 3.17 -7.57
CA VAL A 345 -15.26 2.09 -7.39
C VAL A 345 -14.93 1.51 -8.77
N MET A 346 -13.64 1.44 -9.09
CA MET A 346 -13.14 0.96 -10.38
C MET A 346 -12.40 -0.36 -10.20
N LYS A 347 -12.21 -1.10 -11.29
CA LYS A 347 -11.41 -2.34 -11.27
C LYS A 347 -9.96 -2.05 -10.85
N PRO A 348 -9.28 -3.00 -10.20
CA PRO A 348 -7.86 -2.86 -9.91
C PRO A 348 -7.04 -2.50 -11.16
N LEU A 349 -5.94 -1.78 -10.98
CA LEU A 349 -4.99 -1.53 -12.07
C LEU A 349 -4.11 -2.76 -12.32
N ILE A 350 -3.73 -3.44 -11.23
CA ILE A 350 -2.92 -4.66 -11.25
C ILE A 350 -3.17 -5.50 -9.98
N ALA A 351 -3.02 -6.82 -10.06
CA ALA A 351 -3.00 -7.72 -8.90
C ALA A 351 -1.78 -8.65 -8.88
N SER A 352 -1.45 -9.17 -7.70
CA SER A 352 -0.32 -10.06 -7.41
C SER A 352 -0.76 -11.45 -6.96
N ASN A 353 -1.90 -11.93 -7.47
CA ASN A 353 -2.47 -13.22 -7.10
C ASN A 353 -1.43 -14.34 -7.14
N THR A 354 -1.42 -15.16 -6.09
CA THR A 354 -0.44 -16.22 -5.82
C THR A 354 1.00 -15.77 -5.61
N VAL A 355 1.40 -14.55 -5.99
CA VAL A 355 2.77 -14.04 -5.84
C VAL A 355 2.99 -13.54 -4.42
N THR A 356 2.17 -12.59 -3.98
CA THR A 356 2.22 -12.01 -2.64
C THR A 356 0.90 -11.31 -2.31
N ASP A 357 0.69 -11.11 -1.02
CA ASP A 357 -0.50 -10.47 -0.46
C ASP A 357 -0.28 -9.00 -0.11
N GLU A 358 0.92 -8.47 -0.40
CA GLU A 358 1.33 -7.15 0.03
C GLU A 358 2.15 -6.44 -1.07
N ILE A 359 1.55 -5.40 -1.64
CA ILE A 359 2.15 -4.54 -2.67
C ILE A 359 1.90 -3.08 -2.27
N GLU A 360 2.83 -2.54 -1.50
CA GLU A 360 2.73 -1.31 -0.73
C GLU A 360 3.08 -0.07 -1.57
N ARG A 361 2.91 1.11 -0.97
CA ARG A 361 3.38 2.41 -1.48
C ARG A 361 2.99 2.66 -2.93
N ALA A 362 1.71 2.45 -3.24
CA ALA A 362 1.15 2.73 -4.56
C ALA A 362 1.55 4.13 -5.02
N ASN A 363 2.07 4.24 -6.24
CA ASN A 363 2.54 5.51 -6.80
C ASN A 363 2.25 5.55 -8.30
N ILE A 364 1.60 6.60 -8.78
CA ILE A 364 1.24 6.71 -10.20
C ILE A 364 1.37 8.14 -10.70
N PHE A 365 2.03 8.31 -11.84
CA PHE A 365 2.11 9.61 -12.49
C PHE A 365 2.26 9.47 -13.99
N LYS A 366 1.97 10.58 -14.68
CA LYS A 366 2.20 10.70 -16.11
C LYS A 366 3.54 11.37 -16.36
N MET A 367 4.40 10.74 -17.15
CA MET A 367 5.69 11.29 -17.55
C MET A 367 5.91 10.99 -19.03
N ASN A 368 6.33 11.98 -19.81
CA ASN A 368 6.64 11.81 -21.25
C ASN A 368 5.53 11.07 -22.03
N ASN A 369 4.27 11.47 -21.79
CA ASN A 369 3.05 10.91 -22.39
C ASN A 369 2.73 9.44 -22.06
N LYS A 370 3.35 8.87 -21.04
CA LYS A 370 3.02 7.53 -20.52
C LYS A 370 2.69 7.60 -19.04
N TRP A 371 1.87 6.66 -18.59
CA TRP A 371 1.54 6.47 -17.19
C TRP A 371 2.46 5.41 -16.62
N TYR A 372 3.12 5.73 -15.50
CA TYR A 372 3.97 4.81 -14.77
C TYR A 372 3.35 4.55 -13.40
N LEU A 373 3.22 3.27 -13.07
CA LEU A 373 2.66 2.77 -11.80
C LEU A 373 3.75 2.01 -11.07
N PHE A 374 3.97 2.32 -9.80
CA PHE A 374 4.97 1.68 -8.96
C PHE A 374 4.34 1.17 -7.66
N THR A 375 5.02 0.20 -7.06
CA THR A 375 4.70 -0.35 -5.74
C THR A 375 5.94 -0.98 -5.14
N ASP A 376 6.07 -0.91 -3.82
CA ASP A 376 7.09 -1.62 -3.07
C ASP A 376 6.59 -2.97 -2.58
N SER A 377 7.47 -3.96 -2.47
CA SER A 377 7.09 -5.24 -1.89
C SER A 377 8.30 -6.00 -1.32
N ARG A 378 8.05 -6.83 -0.31
CA ARG A 378 9.07 -7.63 0.39
C ARG A 378 9.10 -9.04 -0.17
N GLY A 379 10.30 -9.49 -0.58
CA GLY A 379 10.55 -10.87 -0.98
C GLY A 379 10.19 -11.89 0.11
N SER A 380 10.30 -11.51 1.39
CA SER A 380 9.90 -12.34 2.53
C SER A 380 8.41 -12.71 2.56
N LYS A 381 7.56 -11.92 1.89
CA LYS A 381 6.12 -12.17 1.75
C LYS A 381 5.75 -12.74 0.38
N MET A 382 6.73 -13.05 -0.47
CA MET A 382 6.52 -13.61 -1.80
C MET A 382 6.63 -15.13 -1.82
N THR A 383 5.96 -15.76 -2.79
CA THR A 383 6.00 -17.23 -3.00
C THR A 383 6.78 -17.65 -4.24
N ILE A 384 7.72 -16.81 -4.67
CA ILE A 384 8.53 -16.99 -5.88
C ILE A 384 9.89 -17.58 -5.51
N ASP A 385 10.32 -18.60 -6.26
CA ASP A 385 11.62 -19.22 -6.04
C ASP A 385 12.77 -18.30 -6.46
N GLY A 386 13.86 -18.32 -5.69
CA GLY A 386 15.04 -17.48 -5.93
C GLY A 386 14.92 -16.07 -5.37
N ILE A 387 13.71 -15.62 -5.00
CA ILE A 387 13.48 -14.43 -4.18
C ILE A 387 13.55 -14.84 -2.71
N ASN A 388 14.37 -14.14 -1.93
CA ASN A 388 14.64 -14.45 -0.53
C ASN A 388 14.15 -13.35 0.42
N ASP A 389 14.23 -13.62 1.73
CA ASP A 389 13.63 -12.77 2.76
C ASP A 389 14.34 -11.43 2.95
N LYS A 390 15.56 -11.26 2.43
CA LYS A 390 16.28 -9.97 2.44
C LYS A 390 15.92 -9.11 1.24
N ASP A 391 15.37 -9.69 0.18
CA ASP A 391 15.05 -8.92 -1.01
C ASP A 391 13.87 -7.99 -0.75
N VAL A 392 14.05 -6.72 -1.11
CA VAL A 392 13.04 -5.66 -1.16
C VAL A 392 13.04 -5.12 -2.57
N TYR A 393 11.85 -4.87 -3.11
CA TYR A 393 11.69 -4.42 -4.47
C TYR A 393 10.88 -3.14 -4.53
N MET A 394 11.24 -2.27 -5.47
CA MET A 394 10.27 -1.39 -6.12
C MET A 394 9.97 -2.01 -7.48
N LEU A 395 8.71 -2.37 -7.69
CA LEU A 395 8.19 -2.86 -8.96
C LEU A 395 7.57 -1.70 -9.74
N GLY A 396 7.53 -1.81 -11.06
CA GLY A 396 6.97 -0.77 -11.91
C GLY A 396 6.39 -1.26 -13.23
N PHE A 397 5.38 -0.53 -13.68
CA PHE A 397 4.57 -0.85 -14.84
C PHE A 397 4.28 0.40 -15.66
N VAL A 398 4.00 0.23 -16.95
CA VAL A 398 3.75 1.34 -17.88
C VAL A 398 2.50 1.10 -18.72
N ALA A 399 1.74 2.17 -18.96
CA ALA A 399 0.57 2.19 -19.83
C ALA A 399 0.48 3.49 -20.63
N ASP A 400 -0.37 3.51 -21.67
CA ASP A 400 -0.69 4.72 -22.43
C ASP A 400 -1.85 5.53 -21.80
N SER A 401 -2.55 4.94 -20.83
CA SER A 401 -3.68 5.55 -20.09
C SER A 401 -3.62 5.20 -18.60
N LEU A 402 -4.21 6.07 -17.77
CA LEU A 402 -4.28 5.90 -16.32
C LEU A 402 -4.83 4.52 -15.91
N ASN A 403 -5.89 4.08 -16.59
CA ASN A 403 -6.58 2.81 -16.29
C ASN A 403 -5.95 1.60 -16.99
N GLY A 404 -4.70 1.70 -17.43
CA GLY A 404 -4.00 0.60 -18.10
C GLY A 404 -4.45 0.35 -19.56
N PRO A 405 -4.22 -0.86 -20.11
CA PRO A 405 -3.59 -1.99 -19.44
C PRO A 405 -2.11 -1.74 -19.17
N PHE A 406 -1.69 -2.00 -17.93
CA PHE A 406 -0.29 -1.88 -17.51
C PHE A 406 0.54 -3.07 -17.98
N LYS A 407 1.77 -2.79 -18.41
CA LYS A 407 2.77 -3.78 -18.76
C LYS A 407 4.02 -3.62 -17.89
N PRO A 408 4.71 -4.71 -17.53
CA PRO A 408 5.88 -4.61 -16.68
C PRO A 408 7.01 -3.79 -17.32
N LEU A 409 7.61 -2.88 -16.55
CA LEU A 409 8.87 -2.23 -16.92
C LEU A 409 9.99 -3.26 -16.91
N ASN A 410 10.99 -3.08 -17.77
CA ASN A 410 12.16 -3.97 -17.84
C ASN A 410 11.78 -5.45 -18.04
N GLU A 411 10.68 -5.70 -18.75
CA GLU A 411 10.11 -7.02 -19.08
C GLU A 411 9.53 -7.82 -17.89
N THR A 412 9.96 -7.55 -16.65
CA THR A 412 9.60 -8.33 -15.46
C THR A 412 8.84 -7.53 -14.41
N GLY A 413 8.89 -6.20 -14.49
CA GLY A 413 8.39 -5.28 -13.47
C GLY A 413 9.47 -4.83 -12.51
N LEU A 414 10.65 -5.47 -12.48
CA LEU A 414 11.75 -5.03 -11.62
C LEU A 414 12.21 -3.61 -11.97
N VAL A 415 12.21 -2.70 -11.00
CA VAL A 415 12.78 -1.36 -11.12
C VAL A 415 13.94 -1.18 -10.16
N LEU A 416 13.74 -1.52 -8.88
CA LEU A 416 14.77 -1.50 -7.86
C LEU A 416 14.79 -2.82 -7.08
N ASN A 417 15.98 -3.24 -6.66
CA ASN A 417 16.24 -4.26 -5.66
C ASN A 417 17.17 -3.67 -4.60
N MET A 418 16.76 -3.81 -3.34
CA MET A 418 17.54 -3.57 -2.14
C MET A 418 17.58 -4.89 -1.38
N ASN A 419 18.76 -5.34 -0.96
CA ASN A 419 18.91 -6.65 -0.30
C ASN A 419 19.93 -6.65 0.85
N LEU A 420 20.13 -5.47 1.45
CA LEU A 420 20.97 -5.33 2.62
C LEU A 420 20.38 -6.10 3.80
N ASP A 421 21.25 -6.40 4.77
CA ASP A 421 20.77 -6.98 6.03
C ASP A 421 19.81 -6.00 6.72
N PRO A 422 18.70 -6.46 7.33
CA PRO A 422 17.82 -5.56 8.09
C PRO A 422 18.53 -4.77 9.19
N ALA A 423 19.65 -5.27 9.72
CA ALA A 423 20.52 -4.58 10.68
C ALA A 423 21.66 -3.78 10.02
N ASP A 424 21.59 -3.49 8.71
CA ASP A 424 22.50 -2.53 8.09
C ASP A 424 22.00 -1.10 8.36
N LEU A 425 22.88 -0.20 8.82
CA LEU A 425 22.54 1.22 9.02
C LEU A 425 22.10 1.91 7.73
N THR A 426 22.44 1.36 6.58
CA THR A 426 22.04 1.87 5.26
C THR A 426 20.88 1.10 4.64
N PHE A 427 20.24 0.20 5.40
CA PHE A 427 18.98 -0.43 5.00
C PHE A 427 17.97 0.64 4.62
N THR A 428 17.33 0.50 3.45
CA THR A 428 16.33 1.44 2.96
C THR A 428 15.05 0.73 2.58
N TYR A 429 13.92 1.38 2.82
CA TYR A 429 12.61 0.86 2.45
C TYR A 429 11.69 2.01 2.06
N SER A 430 10.53 1.66 1.50
CA SER A 430 9.52 2.65 1.13
C SER A 430 10.03 3.58 0.01
N HIS A 431 10.54 2.97 -1.06
CA HIS A 431 11.10 3.67 -2.21
C HIS A 431 9.98 4.35 -3.02
N PHE A 432 10.12 5.64 -3.25
CA PHE A 432 9.07 6.43 -3.89
C PHE A 432 9.63 7.31 -4.99
N ALA A 433 9.10 7.13 -6.21
CA ALA A 433 9.47 7.91 -7.39
C ALA A 433 8.71 9.24 -7.45
N ILE A 434 9.43 10.36 -7.35
CA ILE A 434 8.90 11.71 -7.48
C ILE A 434 9.18 12.22 -8.91
N PRO A 435 8.15 12.42 -9.75
CA PRO A 435 8.35 12.97 -11.08
C PRO A 435 8.88 14.40 -11.01
N GLN A 436 9.70 14.75 -12.00
CA GLN A 436 10.31 16.07 -12.13
C GLN A 436 9.61 16.85 -13.25
N PRO A 437 9.65 18.20 -13.24
CA PRO A 437 8.96 19.02 -14.23
C PRO A 437 9.33 18.64 -15.68
N ASP A 438 10.60 18.30 -15.91
CA ASP A 438 11.13 17.96 -17.21
C ASP A 438 12.17 16.82 -17.13
N GLY A 439 12.43 16.22 -18.29
CA GLY A 439 13.51 15.25 -18.47
C GLY A 439 13.05 13.80 -18.40
N ASN A 440 14.02 12.90 -18.21
CA ASN A 440 13.79 11.45 -18.15
C ASN A 440 14.13 10.88 -16.77
N ASN A 441 14.42 11.72 -15.78
CA ASN A 441 14.79 11.28 -14.45
C ASN A 441 13.67 11.59 -13.47
N VAL A 442 13.48 10.67 -12.54
CA VAL A 442 12.70 10.89 -11.32
C VAL A 442 13.65 10.82 -10.13
N VAL A 443 13.27 11.46 -9.03
CA VAL A 443 13.99 11.33 -7.76
C VAL A 443 13.37 10.17 -6.99
N ILE A 444 14.20 9.24 -6.54
CA ILE A 444 13.80 8.15 -5.64
C ILE A 444 14.11 8.61 -4.22
N THR A 445 13.07 8.73 -3.40
CA THR A 445 13.18 8.88 -1.96
C THR A 445 12.95 7.54 -1.28
N SER A 446 13.42 7.40 -0.04
CA SER A 446 13.14 6.28 0.85
C SER A 446 13.46 6.70 2.28
N TYR A 447 13.07 5.90 3.28
CA TYR A 447 13.67 6.04 4.60
C TYR A 447 14.88 5.11 4.72
N MET A 448 15.79 5.46 5.64
CA MET A 448 17.00 4.70 5.97
C MET A 448 17.00 4.32 7.45
N THR A 449 17.60 3.16 7.75
CA THR A 449 17.68 2.53 9.08
C THR A 449 16.33 2.00 9.55
N ASN A 450 16.27 0.71 9.91
CA ASN A 450 15.03 0.11 10.43
C ASN A 450 14.63 0.71 11.79
N ARG A 451 13.31 0.87 11.97
CA ARG A 451 12.68 1.44 13.17
C ARG A 451 13.06 0.66 14.42
N GLY A 452 13.44 1.36 15.48
CA GLY A 452 13.72 0.80 16.80
C GLY A 452 14.96 -0.10 16.90
N PHE A 453 15.78 -0.20 15.84
CA PHE A 453 16.94 -1.10 15.84
C PHE A 453 18.13 -0.55 16.64
N TYR A 454 18.31 0.78 16.64
CA TYR A 454 19.45 1.43 17.28
C TYR A 454 18.99 2.56 18.21
N PRO A 455 19.68 2.76 19.35
CA PRO A 455 19.33 3.81 20.29
C PRO A 455 19.72 5.22 19.81
N ASP A 456 20.69 5.33 18.91
CA ASP A 456 21.30 6.59 18.44
C ASP A 456 21.23 6.80 16.92
N HIS A 457 20.79 5.78 16.17
CA HIS A 457 20.57 5.83 14.72
C HIS A 457 19.09 5.55 14.45
N HIS A 458 18.32 6.62 14.32
CA HIS A 458 16.89 6.55 14.12
C HIS A 458 16.55 6.30 12.65
N SER A 459 15.33 5.83 12.38
CA SER A 459 14.80 5.92 11.02
C SER A 459 14.81 7.39 10.58
N THR A 460 15.37 7.63 9.40
CA THR A 460 15.63 8.98 8.87
C THR A 460 15.37 9.00 7.36
N PHE A 461 15.36 10.18 6.74
CA PHE A 461 15.33 10.25 5.28
C PHE A 461 16.62 9.67 4.70
N ALA A 462 16.50 8.74 3.75
CA ALA A 462 17.66 8.25 3.00
C ALA A 462 18.21 9.34 2.07
N PRO A 463 19.51 9.29 1.71
CA PRO A 463 20.01 10.00 0.54
C PRO A 463 19.18 9.61 -0.67
N SER A 464 18.54 10.60 -1.28
CA SER A 464 17.75 10.34 -2.49
C SER A 464 18.67 10.03 -3.67
N PHE A 465 18.15 9.46 -4.75
CA PHE A 465 18.97 9.22 -5.94
C PHE A 465 18.13 9.26 -7.22
N LEU A 466 18.77 9.25 -8.38
CA LEU A 466 18.05 9.38 -9.65
C LEU A 466 17.78 8.02 -10.30
N LEU A 467 16.55 7.87 -10.77
CA LEU A 467 16.14 6.78 -11.65
C LEU A 467 15.80 7.36 -13.02
N ASN A 468 16.48 6.87 -14.07
CA ASN A 468 16.12 7.19 -15.43
C ASN A 468 14.94 6.32 -15.88
N ILE A 469 13.98 6.91 -16.58
CA ILE A 469 12.81 6.25 -17.16
C ILE A 469 12.70 6.65 -18.63
N LYS A 470 12.70 5.65 -19.51
CA LYS A 470 12.51 5.86 -20.96
C LYS A 470 11.68 4.75 -21.58
N GLY A 471 10.43 5.09 -21.92
CA GLY A 471 9.51 4.13 -22.53
C GLY A 471 9.18 3.01 -21.55
N SER A 472 9.59 1.77 -21.85
CA SER A 472 9.36 0.61 -20.98
C SER A 472 10.59 0.17 -20.20
N LYS A 473 11.61 1.03 -20.10
CA LYS A 473 12.88 0.72 -19.43
C LYS A 473 13.21 1.74 -18.36
N THR A 474 13.85 1.28 -17.30
CA THR A 474 14.41 2.12 -16.24
C THR A 474 15.84 1.72 -15.93
N SER A 475 16.61 2.65 -15.37
CA SER A 475 17.95 2.36 -14.86
C SER A 475 18.32 3.35 -13.77
N VAL A 476 18.86 2.85 -12.66
CA VAL A 476 19.50 3.71 -11.66
C VAL A 476 20.61 4.50 -12.33
N VAL A 477 20.59 5.83 -12.17
CA VAL A 477 21.61 6.70 -12.77
C VAL A 477 22.89 6.55 -11.95
N GLU A 478 24.00 6.28 -12.63
CA GLU A 478 25.29 6.12 -11.98
C GLU A 478 25.72 7.41 -11.26
N ASN A 479 26.29 7.27 -10.04
CA ASN A 479 26.79 8.38 -9.22
C ASN A 479 25.76 9.52 -9.01
N SER A 480 24.49 9.15 -8.81
CA SER A 480 23.37 10.09 -8.70
C SER A 480 22.78 10.24 -7.30
N ILE A 481 23.53 9.84 -6.27
CA ILE A 481 23.14 10.05 -4.87
C ILE A 481 23.06 11.56 -4.61
N LEU A 482 21.95 11.98 -4.04
CA LEU A 482 21.61 13.34 -3.63
C LEU A 482 21.66 13.46 -2.10
N GLU A 483 21.27 14.62 -1.57
CA GLU A 483 21.14 14.82 -0.12
C GLU A 483 20.02 13.95 0.49
N GLN A 484 20.09 13.76 1.82
CA GLN A 484 19.06 13.05 2.58
C GLN A 484 17.71 13.76 2.48
N GLY A 485 16.71 13.06 1.93
CA GLY A 485 15.35 13.58 1.75
C GLY A 485 15.18 14.60 0.62
N GLN A 486 16.14 14.75 -0.29
CA GLN A 486 16.01 15.69 -1.42
C GLN A 486 14.88 15.27 -2.36
N LEU A 487 13.98 16.21 -2.71
CA LEU A 487 12.78 15.92 -3.50
C LEU A 487 12.92 16.25 -5.00
N THR A 488 13.80 17.18 -5.35
CA THR A 488 13.94 17.73 -6.70
C THR A 488 15.40 17.71 -7.18
N ILE A 489 15.60 17.62 -8.49
CA ILE A 489 16.96 17.62 -9.11
C ILE A 489 17.54 19.03 -9.16
N ASN A 490 16.70 20.01 -9.51
CA ASN A 490 17.08 21.40 -9.72
C ASN A 490 16.19 22.27 -8.84
N GLU A 491 16.79 23.23 -8.14
CA GLU A 491 16.26 24.58 -7.91
C GLU A 491 17.35 25.51 -7.40
#